data_AF-A0A1Q6YP97-F1
#
_entry.id   AF-A0A1Q6YP97-F1
#
_cell.length_a   1.000
_cell.length_b   1.000
_cell.length_c   1.000
_cell.angle_alpha   90.00
_cell.angle_beta   90.00
_cell.angle_gamma   90.00
#
_symmetry.space_group_name_H-M   'P 1'
#
loop_
_entity.id
_entity.type
_entity.pdbx_description
1 polymer ?
#
loop_
_entity_poly.entity_id
_entity_poly.type
_entity_poly.pdbx_seq_one_letter_code
_entity_poly.pdbx_strand_id
1 'polypeptide(L)' 'MNRKMLKAYGILKEYNQHDETYEWALRANIVIDKQGVIQFVEEGDSAVDPNTALTMCTTLHKKDVTK' A
#
# COMPACT_ATOMS: atom_id res chain seq x y z
N MET A 1 0.66 -6.41 17.34
CA MET A 1 0.91 -6.33 15.89
C MET A 1 2.11 -5.43 15.62
N ASN A 2 3.05 -5.83 14.76
CA ASN A 2 4.20 -5.02 14.38
C ASN A 2 3.75 -3.91 13.41
N ARG A 3 3.87 -2.64 13.82
CA ARG A 3 3.38 -1.47 13.06
C ARG A 3 4.45 -0.85 12.13
N LYS A 4 5.65 -1.41 12.08
CA LYS A 4 6.80 -0.83 11.35
C LYS A 4 6.49 -0.60 9.88
N MET A 5 5.89 -1.58 9.20
CA MET A 5 5.52 -1.47 7.79
C MET A 5 4.45 -0.39 7.57
N LEU A 6 3.37 -0.42 8.36
CA LEU A 6 2.28 0.55 8.22
C LEU A 6 2.75 1.98 8.42
N LYS A 7 3.65 2.23 9.38
CA LYS A 7 4.27 3.55 9.59
C LYS A 7 5.22 3.93 8.45
N ALA A 8 6.06 2.99 8.00
CA ALA A 8 7.05 3.26 6.96
C ALA A 8 6.42 3.62 5.60
N TYR A 9 5.22 3.10 5.32
CA TYR A 9 4.52 3.31 4.05
C TYR A 9 3.29 4.22 4.17
N GLY A 10 3.12 4.96 5.28
CA GLY A 10 2.03 5.94 5.44
C GLY A 10 0.63 5.33 5.56
N ILE A 11 0.52 4.02 5.74
CA ILE A 11 -0.75 3.29 5.82
C ILE A 11 -1.39 3.48 7.20
N LEU A 12 -0.60 3.72 8.26
CA LEU A 12 -1.16 3.94 9.59
C LEU A 12 -1.64 5.39 9.74
N LYS A 13 -2.91 5.57 10.07
CA LYS A 13 -3.48 6.89 10.36
C LYS A 13 -4.02 6.97 11.77
N GLU A 14 -3.78 8.12 12.39
CA GLU A 14 -4.29 8.49 13.70
C GLU A 14 -5.62 9.22 13.57
N TYR A 15 -6.53 8.92 14.49
CA TYR A 15 -7.86 9.49 14.57
C TYR A 15 -8.14 9.88 16.02
N ASN A 16 -8.31 11.18 16.24
CA ASN A 16 -8.65 11.71 17.56
C ASN A 16 -10.16 11.71 17.73
N GLN A 17 -10.67 10.92 18.67
CA GLN A 17 -12.09 10.86 19.01
C GLN A 17 -12.26 10.75 20.52
N HIS A 18 -13.15 11.56 21.09
CA HIS A 18 -13.52 11.50 22.52
C HIS A 18 -12.32 11.51 23.48
N ASP A 19 -11.40 12.47 23.30
CA ASP A 19 -10.16 12.63 24.11
C ASP A 19 -9.18 11.45 24.04
N GLU A 20 -9.39 10.52 23.12
CA GLU A 20 -8.51 9.38 22.86
C GLU A 20 -7.99 9.39 21.42
N THR A 21 -6.76 8.92 21.24
CA THR A 21 -6.14 8.74 19.91
C THR A 21 -6.22 7.27 19.52
N TYR A 22 -6.97 7.00 18.47
CA TYR A 22 -7.07 5.69 17.83
C TYR A 22 -6.16 5.63 16.62
N GLU A 23 -5.59 4.46 16.37
CA GLU A 23 -4.79 4.20 15.17
C GLU A 23 -5.41 3.04 14.39
N TRP A 24 -5.64 3.23 13.10
CA TRP A 24 -5.97 2.12 12.21
C TRP A 24 -5.31 2.28 10.84
N ALA A 25 -5.16 1.13 10.17
CA ALA A 25 -4.61 1.10 8.83
C ALA A 25 -5.63 1.62 7.82
N LEU A 26 -5.15 2.47 6.90
CA LEU A 26 -5.87 2.87 5.71
C LEU A 26 -6.03 1.69 4.75
N ARG A 27 -6.98 1.83 3.83
CA ARG A 27 -7.06 0.90 2.70
C ARG A 27 -5.84 1.16 1.82
N ALA A 28 -5.15 0.10 1.41
CA ALA A 28 -3.97 0.26 0.58
C ALA A 28 -3.78 -0.90 -0.40
N ASN A 29 -3.33 -0.57 -1.61
CA ASN A 29 -2.77 -1.50 -2.59
C ASN A 29 -1.25 -1.54 -2.43
N ILE A 30 -0.67 -2.73 -2.30
CA ILE A 30 0.78 -2.93 -2.26
C ILE A 30 1.14 -3.92 -3.37
N VAL A 31 2.01 -3.51 -4.29
CA VAL A 31 2.53 -4.36 -5.36
C VAL A 31 3.96 -4.75 -5.04
N ILE A 32 4.21 -6.06 -4.96
CA ILE A 32 5.50 -6.64 -4.63
C ILE A 32 5.93 -7.52 -5.81
N ASP A 33 7.17 -7.35 -6.26
CA ASP A 33 7.72 -8.18 -7.33
C ASP A 33 8.16 -9.58 -6.84
N LYS A 34 8.65 -10.41 -7.77
CA LYS A 34 9.08 -11.78 -7.49
C LYS A 34 10.34 -11.86 -6.61
N GLN A 35 11.10 -10.78 -6.50
CA GLN A 35 12.28 -10.67 -5.65
C GLN A 35 11.91 -10.22 -4.23
N GLY A 36 10.62 -9.96 -3.97
CA GLY A 36 10.13 -9.49 -2.68
C GLY A 36 10.31 -7.99 -2.47
N VAL A 37 10.58 -7.22 -3.53
CA VAL A 37 10.74 -5.76 -3.46
C VAL A 37 9.38 -5.10 -3.70
N ILE A 38 9.02 -4.17 -2.81
CA ILE A 38 7.84 -3.33 -2.97
C ILE A 38 8.11 -2.35 -4.11
N GLN A 39 7.32 -2.47 -5.18
CA GLN A 39 7.42 -1.61 -6.37
C GLN A 39 6.45 -0.44 -6.32
N PHE A 40 5.34 -0.60 -5.59
CA PHE A 40 4.28 0.40 -5.52
C PHE A 40 3.46 0.25 -4.24
N VAL A 41 3.10 1.39 -3.65
CA VAL A 41 2.13 1.49 -2.57
C VAL A 41 1.17 2.63 -2.90
N GLU A 42 -0.11 2.35 -2.85
CA GLU A 42 -1.19 3.33 -2.95
C GLU A 42 -2.05 3.18 -1.71
N GLU A 43 -2.14 4.22 -0.89
CA GLU A 43 -3.05 4.29 0.25
C GLU A 43 -4.22 5.20 -0.08
N GLY A 44 -5.36 4.96 0.57
CA GLY A 44 -6.51 5.84 0.49
C GLY A 44 -7.34 5.84 1.78
N ASP A 45 -7.75 7.04 2.18
CA ASP A 45 -8.77 7.27 3.21
C ASP A 45 -10.18 6.91 2.69
N SER A 46 -10.32 6.66 1.38
CA SER A 46 -11.52 6.21 0.69
C SER A 46 -11.37 4.80 0.09
N ALA A 47 -12.25 4.39 -0.82
CA ALA A 47 -12.04 3.18 -1.61
C ALA A 47 -10.82 3.37 -2.53
N VAL A 48 -9.95 2.36 -2.61
CA VAL A 48 -8.79 2.33 -3.50
C VAL A 48 -9.17 1.57 -4.77
N ASP A 49 -8.77 2.05 -5.96
CA ASP A 49 -9.09 1.40 -7.23
C ASP A 49 -8.29 0.10 -7.38
N PRO A 50 -8.94 -1.08 -7.48
CA PRO A 50 -8.22 -2.33 -7.67
C PRO A 50 -7.50 -2.43 -9.02
N ASN A 51 -7.90 -1.64 -10.03
CA ASN A 51 -7.28 -1.69 -11.37
C ASN A 51 -5.89 -1.07 -11.40
N THR A 52 -5.56 -0.18 -10.46
CA THR A 52 -4.22 0.40 -10.34
C THR A 52 -3.18 -0.70 -10.11
N ALA A 53 -3.46 -1.64 -9.20
CA ALA A 53 -2.59 -2.78 -8.93
C ALA A 53 -2.39 -3.67 -10.17
N LEU A 54 -3.47 -3.95 -10.92
CA LEU A 54 -3.40 -4.75 -12.15
C LEU A 54 -2.54 -4.08 -13.23
N THR A 55 -2.71 -2.77 -13.42
CA THR A 55 -1.92 -1.97 -14.37
C THR A 55 -0.44 -1.98 -14.00
N MET A 56 -0.13 -1.85 -12.71
CA MET A 56 1.25 -1.89 -12.22
C MET A 56 1.88 -3.29 -12.42
N CYS A 57 1.16 -4.35 -12.09
CA CYS A 57 1.61 -5.72 -12.33
C CYS A 57 1.92 -5.98 -13.82
N THR A 58 1.03 -5.59 -14.72
CA THR A 58 1.25 -5.78 -16.17
C THR A 58 2.43 -4.98 -16.70
N THR A 59 2.65 -3.77 -16.18
CA THR A 59 3.81 -2.93 -16.53
C THR A 59 5.12 -3.56 -16.06
N LEU A 60 5.17 -4.07 -14.83
CA LEU A 60 6.34 -4.78 -14.29
C LEU A 60 6.65 -6.04 -15.12
N HIS A 61 5.63 -6.83 -15.46
CA HIS A 61 5.79 -8.01 -16.31
C HIS A 61 6.38 -7.67 -17.69
N LYS A 62 5.94 -6.57 -18.33
CA LYS A 62 6.53 -6.13 -19.60
C LYS A 62 8.00 -5.75 -19.46
N LYS A 63 8.36 -5.06 -18.37
CA LYS A 63 9.73 -4.65 -18.08
C LYS A 63 10.68 -5.83 -17.91
N ASP A 64 10.22 -6.91 -17.25
CA ASP A 64 11.01 -8.14 -17.09
C ASP A 64 11.24 -8.88 -18.40
N VAL A 65 10.29 -8.85 -19.35
CA VAL A 65 10.43 -9.53 -20.66
C VAL A 65 11.43 -8.82 -21.58
N THR A 66 11.61 -7.51 -21.41
CA THR A 66 12.58 -6.71 -22.17
C THR A 66 14.00 -6.69 -21.61
N LYS A 67 14.27 -7.41 -20.52
CA LYS A 67 15.62 -7.62 -19.97
C LYS A 67 16.20 -8.95 -20.45
#